data_AF-A0A9E1RXV8-F1
#
_entry.id   AF-A0A9E1RXV8-F1
#
_cell.length_a   1.000
_cell.length_b   1.000
_cell.length_c   1.000
_cell.angle_alpha   90.00
_cell.angle_beta   90.00
_cell.angle_gamma   90.00
#
_symmetry.space_group_name_H-M   'P 1'
#
loop_
_entity.id
_entity.type
_entity.pdbx_description
1 polymer ?
#
loop_
_entity_poly.entity_id
_entity_poly.type
_entity_poly.pdbx_seq_one_letter_code
_entity_poly.pdbx_strand_id
1 'polypeptide(L)'
;MTNGRTLLAMLQHGDSFFPSGAVSFSWGIEALGADGKIVKAADVERFVAHQLRGRWASSDRPVLCAAHAAGGDLECVFAADQLMEANSLAYEQREGSKRMGAALLNIHGRLGTSGAKDYQARVRAGEAPGHVAVIQGLLWRALGLDMDSACHMAAHGLSVGLLGAALRLGLIGHVDSQAILGRLHKSMDEILRTAPPPLGELHAYAPAADIAMMRHETQDSRLFSN
;
A
#
# COMPACT_ATOMS: atom_id res chain seq x y z
N MET A 1 19.02 -8.18 15.88
CA MET A 1 18.54 -9.51 15.45
C MET A 1 17.03 -9.53 15.63
N THR A 2 16.27 -9.69 14.56
CA THR A 2 14.82 -9.79 14.59
C THR A 2 14.41 -11.01 15.43
N ASN A 3 13.56 -10.84 16.44
CA ASN A 3 13.06 -11.95 17.24
C ASN A 3 12.25 -12.91 16.35
N GLY A 4 12.35 -14.22 16.55
CA GLY A 4 11.65 -15.22 15.74
C GLY A 4 10.13 -15.00 15.65
N ARG A 5 9.50 -14.46 16.69
CA ARG A 5 8.07 -14.05 16.65
C ARG A 5 7.82 -12.92 15.66
N THR A 6 8.67 -11.90 15.65
CA THR A 6 8.59 -10.76 14.71
C THR A 6 8.75 -11.26 13.28
N LEU A 7 9.71 -12.15 13.02
CA LEU A 7 9.90 -12.74 11.68
C LEU A 7 8.67 -13.51 11.20
N LEU A 8 8.06 -14.33 12.06
CA LEU A 8 6.84 -15.07 11.69
C LEU A 8 5.65 -14.16 11.44
N ALA A 9 5.51 -13.07 12.20
CA ALA A 9 4.49 -12.06 11.95
C ALA A 9 4.73 -11.34 10.61
N MET A 10 5.98 -11.01 10.28
CA MET A 10 6.32 -10.43 8.97
C MET A 10 5.95 -11.37 7.82
N LEU A 11 6.25 -12.67 7.95
CA LEU A 11 5.86 -13.67 6.95
C LEU A 11 4.34 -13.76 6.84
N GLN A 12 3.62 -13.87 7.96
CA GLN A 12 2.16 -14.00 7.97
C GLN A 12 1.47 -12.80 7.30
N HIS A 13 1.91 -11.58 7.58
CA HIS A 13 1.26 -10.35 7.10
C HIS A 13 1.81 -9.85 5.76
N GLY A 14 3.01 -10.27 5.37
CA GLY A 14 3.59 -10.04 4.05
C GLY A 14 3.15 -11.05 3.00
N ASP A 15 2.54 -12.17 3.40
CA ASP A 15 2.03 -13.19 2.49
C ASP A 15 0.80 -12.69 1.73
N SER A 16 0.76 -12.98 0.43
CA SER A 16 -0.40 -12.79 -0.44
C SER A 16 -1.67 -13.52 0.00
N PHE A 17 -1.53 -14.59 0.80
CA PHE A 17 -2.64 -15.31 1.43
C PHE A 17 -3.32 -14.49 2.54
N PHE A 18 -2.61 -13.55 3.17
CA PHE A 18 -3.22 -12.69 4.18
C PHE A 18 -4.32 -11.83 3.54
N PRO A 19 -5.54 -11.79 4.08
CA PRO A 19 -6.69 -11.19 3.40
C PRO A 19 -6.72 -9.65 3.42
N SER A 20 -5.58 -9.00 3.12
CA SER A 20 -5.39 -7.55 3.09
C SER A 20 -6.24 -6.80 2.05
N GLY A 21 -6.89 -7.52 1.13
CA GLY A 21 -7.64 -6.93 0.02
C GLY A 21 -6.77 -6.39 -1.14
N ALA A 22 -5.44 -6.45 -1.01
CA ALA A 22 -4.48 -5.88 -1.96
C ALA A 22 -4.59 -6.45 -3.39
N VAL A 23 -5.09 -7.68 -3.54
CA VAL A 23 -5.27 -8.32 -4.85
C VAL A 23 -6.33 -7.66 -5.73
N SER A 24 -7.19 -6.80 -5.18
CA SER A 24 -8.33 -6.22 -5.91
C SER A 24 -7.96 -4.98 -6.74
N PHE A 25 -6.75 -4.44 -6.59
CA PHE A 25 -6.35 -3.14 -7.13
C PHE A 25 -5.18 -3.27 -8.10
N SER A 26 -5.25 -2.58 -9.23
CA SER A 26 -4.20 -2.52 -10.25
C SER A 26 -3.44 -1.18 -10.22
N TRP A 27 -3.96 -0.17 -9.53
CA TRP A 27 -3.31 1.15 -9.37
C TRP A 27 -2.93 1.80 -10.71
N GLY A 28 -3.72 1.56 -11.75
CA GLY A 28 -3.50 2.08 -13.10
C GLY A 28 -2.74 1.16 -14.05
N ILE A 29 -2.15 0.03 -13.60
CA ILE A 29 -1.42 -0.88 -14.52
C ILE A 29 -2.35 -1.50 -15.58
N GLU A 30 -3.63 -1.73 -15.24
CA GLU A 30 -4.63 -2.25 -16.16
C GLU A 30 -4.90 -1.29 -17.31
N ALA A 31 -5.26 -0.04 -17.01
CA ALA A 31 -5.53 0.96 -18.02
C ALA A 31 -4.29 1.25 -18.88
N LEU A 32 -3.09 1.32 -18.27
CA LEU A 32 -1.84 1.49 -19.02
C LEU A 32 -1.49 0.28 -19.90
N GLY A 33 -1.84 -0.93 -19.47
CA GLY A 33 -1.72 -2.15 -20.29
C GLY A 33 -2.67 -2.11 -21.49
N ALA A 34 -3.94 -1.76 -21.25
CA ALA A 34 -4.95 -1.61 -22.30
C ALA A 34 -4.59 -0.52 -23.33
N ASP A 35 -3.96 0.57 -22.89
CA ASP A 35 -3.44 1.64 -23.76
C ASP A 35 -2.17 1.26 -24.54
N GLY A 36 -1.63 0.04 -24.34
CA GLY A 36 -0.38 -0.40 -24.96
C GLY A 36 0.87 0.33 -24.43
N LYS A 37 0.80 0.93 -23.23
CA LYS A 37 1.94 1.62 -22.59
C LYS A 37 2.82 0.69 -21.77
N ILE A 38 2.27 -0.43 -21.30
CA ILE A 38 2.97 -1.48 -20.57
C ILE A 38 2.74 -2.77 -21.34
N VAL A 39 3.77 -3.23 -22.06
CA VAL A 39 3.64 -4.36 -23.00
C VAL A 39 4.68 -5.46 -22.80
N LYS A 40 5.64 -5.26 -21.90
CA LYS A 40 6.72 -6.22 -21.60
C LYS A 40 7.14 -6.12 -20.15
N ALA A 41 7.83 -7.17 -19.67
CA ALA A 41 8.33 -7.27 -18.30
C ALA A 41 9.13 -6.05 -17.80
N ALA A 42 9.97 -5.46 -18.66
CA ALA A 42 10.73 -4.26 -18.31
C ALA A 42 9.86 -3.02 -18.04
N ASP A 43 8.68 -2.91 -18.68
CA ASP A 43 7.75 -1.82 -18.43
C ASP A 43 7.01 -2.01 -17.11
N VAL A 44 6.66 -3.25 -16.77
CA VAL A 44 6.10 -3.60 -15.46
C VAL A 44 7.09 -3.28 -14.35
N GLU A 45 8.36 -3.68 -14.48
CA GLU A 45 9.41 -3.35 -13.52
C GLU A 45 9.55 -1.85 -13.31
N ARG A 46 9.63 -1.08 -14.41
CA ARG A 46 9.69 0.38 -14.36
C ARG A 46 8.46 0.98 -13.68
N PHE A 47 7.27 0.44 -13.96
CA PHE A 47 6.04 0.89 -13.34
C PHE A 47 6.06 0.67 -11.82
N VAL A 48 6.37 -0.54 -11.35
CA VAL A 48 6.43 -0.84 -9.90
C VAL A 48 7.52 -0.02 -9.21
N ALA A 49 8.70 0.11 -9.83
CA ALA A 49 9.77 0.96 -9.31
C ALA A 49 9.37 2.43 -9.21
N HIS A 50 8.55 2.93 -10.15
CA HIS A 50 8.00 4.27 -10.12
C HIS A 50 6.91 4.43 -9.05
N GLN A 51 6.04 3.44 -8.85
CA GLN A 51 5.08 3.47 -7.74
C GLN A 51 5.79 3.52 -6.38
N LEU A 52 6.86 2.76 -6.21
CA LEU A 52 7.69 2.77 -5.00
C LEU A 52 8.35 4.14 -4.77
N ARG A 53 9.07 4.67 -5.76
CA ARG A 53 9.85 5.91 -5.61
C ARG A 53 9.01 7.19 -5.72
N GLY A 54 8.09 7.21 -6.67
CA GLY A 54 7.32 8.39 -7.06
C GLY A 54 6.13 8.67 -6.15
N ARG A 55 5.56 7.64 -5.49
CA ARG A 55 4.39 7.81 -4.63
C ARG A 55 4.59 7.23 -3.24
N TRP A 56 4.87 5.92 -3.15
CA TRP A 56 4.89 5.24 -1.86
C TRP A 56 5.92 5.84 -0.90
N ALA A 57 7.14 6.13 -1.38
CA ALA A 57 8.23 6.66 -0.56
C ALA A 57 7.91 8.02 0.09
N SER A 58 7.15 8.88 -0.58
CA SER A 58 6.93 10.29 -0.19
C SER A 58 5.49 10.62 0.20
N SER A 59 4.55 9.69 0.03
CA SER A 59 3.14 9.85 0.41
C SER A 59 2.71 8.77 1.42
N ASP A 60 2.71 7.50 1.03
CA ASP A 60 2.24 6.39 1.88
C ASP A 60 3.17 6.09 3.06
N ARG A 61 4.49 6.03 2.84
CA ARG A 61 5.48 5.70 3.87
C ARG A 61 5.49 6.71 5.02
N PRO A 62 5.54 8.04 4.81
CA PRO A 62 5.49 8.99 5.93
C PRO A 62 4.24 8.85 6.80
N VAL A 63 3.08 8.58 6.17
CA VAL A 63 1.80 8.39 6.86
C VAL A 63 1.81 7.11 7.68
N LEU A 64 2.32 6.01 7.12
CA LEU A 64 2.55 4.76 7.85
C LEU A 64 3.48 5.00 9.04
N CYS A 65 4.60 5.70 8.83
CA CYS A 65 5.55 6.01 9.90
C CYS A 65 4.94 6.86 11.00
N ALA A 66 4.12 7.87 10.66
CA ALA A 66 3.44 8.69 11.65
C ALA A 66 2.45 7.87 12.50
N ALA A 67 1.62 7.05 11.86
CA ALA A 67 0.67 6.18 12.56
C ALA A 67 1.36 5.12 13.42
N HIS A 68 2.50 4.58 12.97
CA HIS A 68 3.31 3.66 13.76
C HIS A 68 3.97 4.34 14.97
N ALA A 69 4.50 5.54 14.78
CA ALA A 69 5.13 6.33 15.83
C ALA A 69 4.13 6.77 16.92
N ALA A 70 2.86 6.98 16.56
CA ALA A 70 1.78 7.35 17.48
C ALA A 70 1.56 6.34 18.63
N GLY A 71 2.03 5.09 18.48
CA GLY A 71 2.09 4.15 19.60
C GLY A 71 0.74 3.79 20.23
N GLY A 72 -0.35 3.92 19.47
CA GLY A 72 -1.72 3.69 19.95
C GLY A 72 -2.54 4.95 20.24
N ASP A 73 -1.94 6.14 20.14
CA ASP A 73 -2.69 7.40 20.16
C ASP A 73 -3.53 7.55 18.88
N LEU A 74 -4.84 7.32 19.01
CA LEU A 74 -5.76 7.33 17.87
C LEU A 74 -6.00 8.73 17.28
N GLU A 75 -5.75 9.81 18.03
CA GLU A 75 -5.86 11.17 17.49
C GLU A 75 -4.67 11.50 16.59
N CYS A 76 -3.46 11.10 16.98
CA CYS A 76 -2.29 11.19 16.11
C CYS A 76 -2.46 10.35 14.83
N VAL A 77 -3.02 9.14 14.95
CA VAL A 77 -3.33 8.28 13.79
C VAL A 77 -4.35 8.94 12.87
N PHE A 78 -5.41 9.50 13.44
CA PHE A 78 -6.46 10.21 12.70
C PHE A 78 -5.93 11.44 11.96
N ALA A 79 -5.02 12.22 12.58
CA ALA A 79 -4.39 13.36 11.93
C ALA A 79 -3.59 12.95 10.67
N ALA A 80 -2.85 11.83 10.74
CA ALA A 80 -2.15 11.29 9.58
C ALA A 80 -3.10 10.79 8.48
N ASP A 81 -4.24 10.21 8.88
CA ASP A 81 -5.28 9.74 7.96
C ASP A 81 -5.96 10.88 7.19
N GLN A 82 -6.28 11.99 7.87
CA GLN A 82 -6.81 13.18 7.23
C GLN A 82 -5.84 13.77 6.20
N LEU A 83 -4.54 13.79 6.51
CA LEU A 83 -3.53 14.26 5.57
C LEU A 83 -3.43 13.35 4.35
N MET A 84 -3.55 12.03 4.52
CA MET A 84 -3.59 11.09 3.40
C MET A 84 -4.85 11.28 2.52
N GLU A 85 -6.03 11.46 3.13
CA GLU A 85 -7.27 11.73 2.40
C GLU A 85 -7.15 13.02 1.56
N ALA A 86 -6.58 14.08 2.13
CA ALA A 86 -6.36 15.35 1.44
C ALA A 86 -5.33 15.27 0.30
N ASN A 87 -4.32 14.38 0.41
CA ASN A 87 -3.24 14.24 -0.57
C ASN A 87 -3.50 13.16 -1.64
N SER A 88 -4.57 12.38 -1.52
CA SER A 88 -4.91 11.32 -2.49
C SER A 88 -5.75 11.88 -3.64
N LEU A 89 -5.10 12.28 -4.75
CA LEU A 89 -5.77 13.00 -5.83
C LEU A 89 -6.82 12.18 -6.59
N ALA A 90 -6.46 11.00 -7.08
CA ALA A 90 -7.36 10.15 -7.87
C ALA A 90 -8.44 9.51 -6.95
N TYR A 91 -9.71 9.60 -7.35
CA TYR A 91 -10.84 9.15 -6.52
C TYR A 91 -10.78 7.63 -6.27
N GLU A 92 -10.61 6.84 -7.33
CA GLU A 92 -10.41 5.39 -7.23
C GLU A 92 -9.26 5.06 -6.26
N GLN A 93 -8.13 5.74 -6.40
CA GLN A 93 -6.97 5.52 -5.54
C GLN A 93 -7.28 5.73 -4.05
N ARG A 94 -8.04 6.77 -3.76
CA ARG A 94 -8.47 7.13 -2.41
C ARG A 94 -9.44 6.09 -1.85
N GLU A 95 -10.46 5.74 -2.61
CA GLU A 95 -11.47 4.75 -2.22
C GLU A 95 -10.87 3.35 -2.06
N GLY A 96 -10.00 2.93 -2.98
CA GLY A 96 -9.30 1.66 -2.89
C GLY A 96 -8.42 1.56 -1.64
N SER A 97 -7.70 2.64 -1.31
CA SER A 97 -6.92 2.72 -0.08
C SER A 97 -7.79 2.59 1.18
N LYS A 98 -8.96 3.25 1.21
CA LYS A 98 -9.92 3.11 2.34
C LYS A 98 -10.53 1.72 2.43
N ARG A 99 -10.87 1.09 1.30
CA ARG A 99 -11.38 -0.29 1.25
C ARG A 99 -10.35 -1.29 1.80
N MET A 100 -9.08 -1.15 1.43
CA MET A 100 -8.00 -1.99 1.95
C MET A 100 -7.79 -1.77 3.46
N GLY A 101 -7.81 -0.53 3.92
CA GLY A 101 -7.72 -0.24 5.36
C GLY A 101 -8.90 -0.80 6.15
N ALA A 102 -10.12 -0.68 5.65
CA ALA A 102 -11.32 -1.27 6.25
C ALA A 102 -11.24 -2.81 6.31
N ALA A 103 -10.72 -3.46 5.27
CA ALA A 103 -10.48 -4.91 5.25
C ALA A 103 -9.48 -5.33 6.33
N LEU A 104 -8.34 -4.64 6.44
CA LEU A 104 -7.35 -4.88 7.48
C LEU A 104 -7.93 -4.68 8.88
N LEU A 105 -8.64 -3.58 9.13
CA LEU A 105 -9.31 -3.33 10.41
C LEU A 105 -10.29 -4.44 10.78
N ASN A 106 -11.07 -4.94 9.81
CA ASN A 106 -12.00 -6.05 10.05
C ASN A 106 -11.29 -7.34 10.46
N ILE A 107 -10.19 -7.68 9.78
CA ILE A 107 -9.41 -8.88 10.12
C ILE A 107 -8.77 -8.74 11.49
N HIS A 108 -8.09 -7.63 11.74
CA HIS A 108 -7.40 -7.38 13.01
C HIS A 108 -8.36 -7.19 14.19
N GLY A 109 -9.56 -6.65 13.94
CA GLY A 109 -10.63 -6.62 14.93
C GLY A 109 -11.10 -8.02 15.35
N ARG A 110 -11.08 -9.00 14.44
CA ARG A 110 -11.37 -10.42 14.75
C ARG A 110 -10.19 -11.13 15.40
N LEU A 111 -8.96 -10.79 15.01
CA LEU A 111 -7.73 -11.31 15.61
C LEU A 111 -7.42 -10.70 16.99
N GLY A 112 -8.15 -9.65 17.40
CA GLY A 112 -7.98 -9.00 18.69
C GLY A 112 -6.75 -8.10 18.78
N THR A 113 -6.28 -7.55 17.66
CA THR A 113 -5.18 -6.57 17.68
C THR A 113 -5.64 -5.28 18.35
N SER A 114 -4.81 -4.74 19.25
CA SER A 114 -5.10 -3.50 19.98
C SER A 114 -5.34 -2.32 19.02
N GLY A 115 -6.29 -1.45 19.34
CA GLY A 115 -6.68 -0.28 18.54
C GLY A 115 -7.50 -0.59 17.28
N ALA A 116 -7.55 -1.84 16.81
CA ALA A 116 -8.23 -2.19 15.57
C ALA A 116 -9.75 -1.94 15.62
N LYS A 117 -10.42 -2.38 16.69
CA LYS A 117 -11.87 -2.19 16.84
C LYS A 117 -12.25 -0.73 17.05
N ASP A 118 -11.44 0.00 17.82
CA ASP A 118 -11.70 1.40 18.13
C ASP A 118 -11.58 2.27 16.88
N TYR A 119 -10.51 2.09 16.10
CA TYR A 119 -10.36 2.81 14.84
C TYR A 119 -11.39 2.36 13.79
N GLN A 120 -11.74 1.07 13.76
CA GLN A 120 -12.83 0.57 12.92
C GLN A 120 -14.16 1.25 13.24
N ALA A 121 -14.46 1.51 14.51
CA ALA A 121 -15.68 2.19 14.91
C ALA A 121 -15.73 3.63 14.35
N ARG A 122 -14.62 4.37 14.43
CA ARG A 122 -14.50 5.72 13.85
C ARG A 122 -14.73 5.71 12.34
N VAL A 123 -14.10 4.77 11.63
CA VAL A 123 -14.28 4.63 10.17
C VAL A 123 -15.74 4.35 9.82
N ARG A 124 -16.40 3.44 10.56
CA ARG A 124 -17.83 3.11 10.33
C ARG A 124 -18.78 4.27 10.67
N ALA A 125 -18.41 5.12 11.63
CA ALA A 125 -19.16 6.32 11.98
C ALA A 125 -18.93 7.48 10.99
N GLY A 126 -18.01 7.33 10.02
CA GLY A 126 -17.63 8.41 9.10
C GLY A 126 -16.74 9.48 9.73
N GLU A 127 -16.16 9.20 10.91
CA GLU A 127 -15.31 10.12 11.66
C GLU A 127 -13.84 10.03 11.26
N ALA A 128 -13.43 8.96 10.57
CA ALA A 128 -12.07 8.76 10.07
C ALA A 128 -12.09 8.12 8.66
N PRO A 129 -11.16 8.49 7.76
CA PRO A 129 -11.10 7.91 6.40
C PRO A 129 -10.79 6.40 6.37
N GLY A 130 -9.76 5.96 7.10
CA GLY A 130 -9.31 4.57 7.17
C GLY A 130 -8.34 4.15 6.07
N HIS A 131 -7.38 5.00 5.67
CA HIS A 131 -6.42 4.67 4.61
C HIS A 131 -5.45 3.54 4.97
N VAL A 132 -5.18 2.64 4.02
CA VAL A 132 -4.37 1.43 4.27
C VAL A 132 -2.99 1.70 4.86
N ALA A 133 -2.29 2.76 4.43
CA ALA A 133 -0.97 3.11 4.96
C ALA A 133 -1.02 3.46 6.45
N VAL A 134 -2.06 4.21 6.86
CA VAL A 134 -2.33 4.56 8.27
C VAL A 134 -2.63 3.31 9.07
N ILE A 135 -3.52 2.46 8.54
CA ILE A 135 -3.97 1.25 9.20
C ILE A 135 -2.82 0.25 9.36
N GLN A 136 -1.95 0.12 8.36
CA GLN A 136 -0.71 -0.66 8.47
C GLN A 136 0.17 -0.15 9.61
N GLY A 137 0.41 1.17 9.68
CA GLY A 137 1.20 1.76 10.77
C GLY A 137 0.62 1.48 12.16
N LEU A 138 -0.68 1.71 12.35
CA LEU A 138 -1.40 1.43 13.60
C LEU A 138 -1.29 -0.05 13.99
N LEU A 139 -1.68 -0.96 13.09
CA LEU A 139 -1.83 -2.37 13.41
C LEU A 139 -0.49 -3.08 13.55
N TRP A 140 0.49 -2.76 12.71
CA TRP A 140 1.81 -3.38 12.78
C TRP A 140 2.61 -2.89 13.99
N ARG A 141 2.41 -1.64 14.43
CA ARG A 141 2.90 -1.18 15.74
C ARG A 141 2.27 -1.99 16.87
N ALA A 142 0.96 -2.21 16.85
CA ALA A 142 0.25 -2.98 17.87
C ALA A 142 0.67 -4.46 17.92
N LEU A 143 1.20 -5.01 16.80
CA LEU A 143 1.81 -6.35 16.75
C LEU A 143 3.26 -6.39 17.23
N GLY A 144 3.85 -5.25 17.59
CA GLY A 144 5.24 -5.16 18.06
C GLY A 144 6.27 -5.24 16.93
N LEU A 145 5.88 -4.97 15.67
CA LEU A 145 6.83 -4.79 14.58
C LEU A 145 7.53 -3.45 14.76
N ASP A 146 8.85 -3.42 14.58
CA ASP A 146 9.59 -2.17 14.50
C ASP A 146 9.28 -1.41 13.20
N MET A 147 9.65 -0.14 13.17
CA MET A 147 9.37 0.75 12.03
C MET A 147 9.98 0.23 10.73
N ASP A 148 11.19 -0.32 10.82
CA ASP A 148 11.95 -0.81 9.68
C ASP A 148 11.25 -2.02 9.06
N SER A 149 10.86 -2.99 9.87
CA SER A 149 10.09 -4.18 9.46
C SER A 149 8.75 -3.78 8.82
N ALA A 150 8.03 -2.84 9.44
CA ALA A 150 6.76 -2.33 8.93
C ALA A 150 6.93 -1.68 7.54
N CYS A 151 7.95 -0.85 7.36
CA CYS A 151 8.20 -0.19 6.07
C CYS A 151 8.61 -1.20 4.97
N HIS A 152 9.48 -2.17 5.29
CA HIS A 152 9.85 -3.23 4.34
C HIS A 152 8.63 -4.06 3.93
N MET A 153 7.77 -4.42 4.88
CA MET A 153 6.55 -5.16 4.58
C MET A 153 5.58 -4.38 3.70
N ALA A 154 5.38 -3.08 3.94
CA ALA A 154 4.53 -2.26 3.09
C ALA A 154 5.07 -2.14 1.67
N ALA A 155 6.37 -1.89 1.50
CA ALA A 155 7.01 -1.83 0.18
C ALA A 155 6.92 -3.16 -0.58
N HIS A 156 7.16 -4.27 0.13
CA HIS A 156 7.01 -5.62 -0.40
C HIS A 156 5.57 -5.91 -0.82
N GLY A 157 4.60 -5.64 0.05
CA GLY A 157 3.17 -5.86 -0.21
C GLY A 157 2.65 -5.07 -1.40
N LEU A 158 3.04 -3.79 -1.55
CA LEU A 158 2.71 -3.00 -2.74
C LEU A 158 3.27 -3.65 -4.02
N SER A 159 4.51 -4.11 -3.97
CA SER A 159 5.18 -4.72 -5.13
C SER A 159 4.56 -6.05 -5.51
N VAL A 160 4.28 -6.92 -4.54
CA VAL A 160 3.59 -8.20 -4.75
C VAL A 160 2.18 -7.97 -5.31
N GLY A 161 1.44 -6.97 -4.79
CA GLY A 161 0.11 -6.61 -5.28
C GLY A 161 0.14 -6.21 -6.76
N LEU A 162 1.06 -5.31 -7.13
CA LEU A 162 1.22 -4.85 -8.52
C LEU A 162 1.71 -5.93 -9.48
N LEU A 163 2.67 -6.75 -9.07
CA LEU A 163 3.14 -7.88 -9.87
C LEU A 163 2.04 -8.94 -10.03
N GLY A 164 1.27 -9.19 -8.98
CA GLY A 164 0.08 -10.04 -9.03
C GLY A 164 -1.00 -9.50 -9.95
N ALA A 165 -1.15 -8.17 -10.05
CA ALA A 165 -2.02 -7.54 -11.05
C ALA A 165 -1.49 -7.76 -12.47
N ALA A 166 -0.21 -7.53 -12.71
CA ALA A 166 0.43 -7.74 -14.00
C ALA A 166 0.33 -9.19 -14.50
N LEU A 167 0.45 -10.18 -13.59
CA LEU A 167 0.24 -11.60 -13.90
C LEU A 167 -1.18 -11.88 -14.39
N ARG A 168 -2.20 -11.37 -13.68
CA ARG A 168 -3.62 -11.58 -14.06
C ARG A 168 -4.01 -10.88 -15.36
N LEU A 169 -3.33 -9.79 -15.69
CA LEU A 169 -3.46 -9.11 -16.98
C LEU A 169 -2.68 -9.79 -18.12
N GLY A 170 -1.90 -10.84 -17.82
CA GLY A 170 -1.08 -11.53 -18.82
C GLY A 170 0.12 -10.71 -19.32
N LEU A 171 0.53 -9.66 -18.60
CA LEU A 171 1.64 -8.77 -19.00
C LEU A 171 3.02 -9.41 -18.76
N ILE A 172 3.11 -10.36 -17.82
CA ILE A 172 4.33 -11.07 -17.43
C ILE A 172 4.00 -12.51 -17.02
N GLY A 173 5.01 -13.39 -17.01
CA GLY A 173 4.92 -14.73 -16.43
C GLY A 173 5.40 -14.79 -14.96
N HIS A 174 5.19 -15.94 -14.31
CA HIS A 174 5.60 -16.14 -12.90
C HIS A 174 7.11 -15.98 -12.67
N VAL A 175 7.93 -16.46 -13.60
CA VAL A 175 9.40 -16.33 -13.52
C VAL A 175 9.81 -14.86 -13.65
N ASP A 176 9.22 -14.13 -14.59
CA ASP A 176 9.45 -12.68 -14.72
C ASP A 176 9.07 -11.94 -13.45
N SER A 177 7.91 -12.27 -12.86
CA SER A 177 7.45 -11.67 -11.61
C SER A 177 8.45 -11.85 -10.48
N GLN A 178 8.99 -13.06 -10.28
CA GLN A 178 9.98 -13.31 -9.24
C GLN A 178 11.33 -12.64 -9.52
N ALA A 179 11.76 -12.64 -10.79
CA ALA A 179 12.98 -11.97 -11.19
C ALA A 179 12.89 -10.44 -11.01
N ILE A 180 11.75 -9.83 -11.34
CA ILE A 180 11.49 -8.41 -11.11
C ILE A 180 11.48 -8.12 -9.60
N LEU A 181 10.76 -8.90 -8.80
CA LEU A 181 10.71 -8.71 -7.35
C LEU A 181 12.11 -8.74 -6.71
N GLY A 182 12.95 -9.70 -7.11
CA GLY A 182 14.34 -9.79 -6.65
C GLY A 182 15.17 -8.55 -6.99
N ARG A 183 14.95 -7.93 -8.17
CA ARG A 183 15.60 -6.66 -8.54
C ARG A 183 15.04 -5.47 -7.77
N LEU A 184 13.73 -5.46 -7.50
CA LEU A 184 13.08 -4.40 -6.75
C LEU A 184 13.56 -4.31 -5.29
N HIS A 185 14.03 -5.41 -4.68
CA HIS A 185 14.63 -5.38 -3.34
C HIS A 185 15.71 -4.30 -3.21
N LYS A 186 16.59 -4.17 -4.22
CA LYS A 186 17.60 -3.09 -4.22
C LYS A 186 16.97 -1.71 -4.20
N SER A 187 15.89 -1.50 -4.94
CA SER A 187 15.17 -0.22 -4.95
C SER A 187 14.49 0.06 -3.61
N MET A 188 13.94 -0.95 -2.96
CA MET A 188 13.35 -0.83 -1.62
C MET A 188 14.42 -0.45 -0.59
N ASP A 189 15.56 -1.15 -0.58
CA ASP A 189 16.69 -0.85 0.31
C ASP A 189 17.20 0.58 0.12
N GLU A 190 17.34 1.05 -1.12
CA GLU A 190 17.75 2.42 -1.44
C GLU A 190 16.77 3.45 -0.89
N ILE A 191 15.45 3.23 -1.06
CA ILE A 191 14.41 4.11 -0.54
C ILE A 191 14.42 4.12 0.99
N LEU A 192 14.56 2.94 1.62
CA LEU A 192 14.43 2.79 3.06
C LEU A 192 15.65 3.33 3.84
N ARG A 193 16.81 3.41 3.19
CA ARG A 193 18.01 4.06 3.75
C ARG A 193 17.87 5.57 3.92
N THR A 194 16.96 6.22 3.21
CA THR A 194 16.67 7.64 3.40
C THR A 194 15.51 7.82 4.38
N ALA A 195 15.54 8.91 5.14
CA ALA A 195 14.41 9.29 5.97
C ALA A 195 13.20 9.63 5.09
N PRO A 196 11.97 9.24 5.48
CA PRO A 196 10.77 9.72 4.81
C PRO A 196 10.65 11.24 5.01
N PRO A 197 10.02 11.98 4.06
CA PRO A 197 9.72 13.38 4.28
C PRO A 197 8.81 13.57 5.50
N PRO A 198 8.82 14.77 6.13
CA PRO A 198 7.87 15.11 7.18
C PRO A 198 6.42 14.99 6.70
N LEU A 199 5.50 14.73 7.62
CA LEU A 199 4.07 14.56 7.32
C LEU A 199 3.41 15.84 6.72
N GLY A 200 4.00 17.01 6.92
CA GLY A 200 3.56 18.26 6.28
C GLY A 200 4.06 18.47 4.85
N GLU A 201 4.95 17.61 4.37
CA GLU A 201 5.61 17.69 3.06
C GLU A 201 5.28 16.47 2.19
N LEU A 202 4.11 15.87 2.39
CA LEU A 202 3.65 14.76 1.55
C LEU A 202 3.59 15.20 0.10
N HIS A 203 4.11 14.36 -0.79
CA HIS A 203 3.99 14.57 -2.21
C HIS A 203 3.97 13.23 -2.95
N ALA A 204 3.33 13.22 -4.11
CA ALA A 204 3.35 12.10 -5.03
C ALA A 204 3.58 12.62 -6.46
N TYR A 205 4.41 11.89 -7.20
CA TYR A 205 4.69 12.10 -8.60
C TYR A 205 4.50 10.77 -9.33
N ALA A 206 3.26 10.48 -9.71
CA ALA A 206 2.88 9.31 -10.50
C ALA A 206 1.88 9.68 -11.62
N PRO A 207 2.14 10.73 -12.42
CA PRO A 207 1.11 11.34 -13.29
C PRO A 207 0.51 10.36 -14.30
N ALA A 208 1.30 9.43 -14.84
CA ALA A 208 0.79 8.41 -15.76
C ALA A 208 -0.17 7.43 -15.06
N ALA A 209 0.14 7.04 -13.82
CA ALA A 209 -0.74 6.18 -13.03
C ALA A 209 -2.00 6.95 -12.60
N ASP A 210 -1.85 8.19 -12.14
CA ASP A 210 -2.97 9.02 -11.69
C ASP A 210 -3.97 9.28 -12.84
N ILE A 211 -3.47 9.66 -14.02
CA ILE A 211 -4.31 9.83 -15.22
C ILE A 211 -4.97 8.50 -15.61
N ALA A 212 -4.23 7.40 -15.56
CA ALA A 212 -4.77 6.08 -15.89
C ALA A 212 -5.90 5.68 -14.93
N MET A 213 -5.76 5.96 -13.64
CA MET A 213 -6.78 5.73 -12.62
C MET A 213 -8.01 6.64 -12.82
N MET A 214 -7.80 7.94 -13.06
CA MET A 214 -8.90 8.87 -13.35
C MET A 214 -9.67 8.48 -14.63
N ARG A 215 -9.00 7.92 -15.63
CA ARG A 215 -9.66 7.38 -16.84
C ARG A 215 -10.35 6.05 -16.59
N HIS A 216 -9.80 5.23 -15.70
CA HIS A 216 -10.37 3.93 -15.36
C HIS A 216 -11.76 4.06 -14.74
N GLU A 217 -12.03 5.19 -14.04
CA GLU A 217 -13.35 5.56 -13.52
C GLU A 217 -14.50 5.46 -14.52
N THR A 218 -14.23 5.64 -15.83
CA THR A 218 -15.22 5.64 -16.90
C THR A 218 -15.08 4.48 -17.89
N GLN A 219 -14.24 3.47 -17.63
CA GLN A 219 -14.06 2.33 -18.55
C GLN A 219 -15.19 1.29 -18.44
N ASP A 220 -15.61 0.71 -19.57
CA ASP A 220 -16.73 -0.25 -19.63
C ASP A 220 -16.33 -1.69 -19.25
N SER A 221 -15.05 -2.05 -19.40
CA SER A 221 -14.52 -3.38 -19.05
C SER A 221 -13.41 -3.24 -18.02
N ARG A 222 -13.62 -3.76 -16.80
CA ARG A 222 -12.67 -3.69 -15.68
C ARG A 222 -12.51 -5.04 -15.02
N LEU A 223 -11.27 -5.50 -14.88
CA LEU A 223 -10.90 -6.67 -14.08
C LEU A 223 -10.62 -6.28 -12.62
N PHE A 224 -10.28 -5.02 -12.35
CA PHE A 224 -9.90 -4.52 -11.02
C PHE A 224 -10.87 -3.46 -10.49
N SER A 225 -10.95 -3.37 -9.17
CA SER A 225 -11.88 -2.49 -8.44
C SER A 225 -11.22 -1.19 -7.99
N ASN A 226 -10.37 -0.61 -8.86
CA ASN A 226 -9.51 0.54 -8.54
C ASN A 226 -10.20 1.61 -7.71
#